data_AF-A0A7C7JL84-F1
#
_entry.id   AF-A0A7C7JL84-F1
#
_cell.length_a   1.000
_cell.length_b   1.000
_cell.length_c   1.000
_cell.angle_alpha   90.00
_cell.angle_beta   90.00
_cell.angle_gamma   90.00
#
_symmetry.space_group_name_H-M   'P 1'
#
loop_
_entity.id
_entity.type
_entity.pdbx_description
1 polymer ?
#
loop_
_entity_poly.entity_id
_entity_poly.type
_entity_poly.pdbx_seq_one_letter_code
_entity_poly.pdbx_strand_id
1 'polypeptide(L)' 'MKYIFPFIFLASSAFAWYVGTSGQKYKYDLSDQRDLMKYKMDFKAQINDSIHSYNPRVQLDRSLGQFGGGYY' A
#
# COMPACT_ATOMS: atom_id res chain seq x y z
N MET A 1 -3.65 2.22 -28.97
CA MET A 1 -4.56 2.50 -27.83
C MET A 1 -3.68 2.84 -26.62
N LYS A 2 -3.60 4.12 -26.25
CA LYS A 2 -2.81 4.61 -25.10
C LYS A 2 -3.79 4.81 -23.94
N TYR A 3 -3.75 3.93 -22.95
CA TYR A 3 -4.52 4.13 -21.72
C TYR A 3 -3.65 4.89 -20.72
N ILE A 4 -3.96 6.18 -20.58
CA ILE A 4 -3.46 7.04 -19.50
C ILE A 4 -4.37 6.74 -18.30
N PHE A 5 -3.84 6.08 -17.27
CA PHE A 5 -4.54 5.87 -16.01
C PHE A 5 -4.57 7.20 -15.24
N PRO A 6 -5.75 7.82 -15.01
CA PRO A 6 -5.79 9.08 -14.30
C PRO A 6 -5.51 8.83 -12.82
N PHE A 7 -4.45 9.46 -12.32
CA PHE A 7 -4.10 9.54 -10.92
C PHE A 7 -5.15 10.42 -10.22
N ILE A 8 -6.22 9.80 -9.69
CA ILE A 8 -7.24 10.51 -8.93
C ILE A 8 -6.81 10.56 -7.47
N PHE A 9 -6.28 11.71 -7.06
CA PHE A 9 -6.06 12.07 -5.67
C PHE A 9 -7.41 12.52 -5.08
N LEU A 10 -8.17 11.61 -4.48
CA LEU A 10 -9.39 11.94 -3.73
C LEU A 10 -9.08 11.91 -2.23
N ALA A 11 -8.88 13.09 -1.65
CA ALA A 11 -8.82 13.27 -0.20
C ALA A 11 -10.23 13.03 0.39
N SER A 12 -10.44 11.89 1.05
CA SER A 12 -11.61 11.62 1.88
C SER A 12 -11.16 11.19 3.27
N SER A 13 -11.64 11.90 4.31
CA SER A 13 -11.33 11.68 5.71
C SER A 13 -12.13 10.52 6.32
N ALA A 14 -11.99 9.33 5.75
CA ALA A 14 -12.45 8.07 6.31
C ALA A 14 -11.27 7.13 6.24
N PHE A 15 -10.85 6.52 7.37
CA PHE A 15 -9.74 5.56 7.52
C PHE A 15 -9.27 5.04 6.14
N ALA A 16 -8.32 5.71 5.51
CA ALA A 16 -8.10 5.57 4.07
C ALA A 16 -7.15 4.40 3.86
N TRP A 17 -7.71 3.25 3.50
CA TRP A 17 -6.91 2.09 3.14
C TRP A 17 -6.35 2.33 1.75
N TYR A 18 -5.03 2.19 1.61
CA TYR A 18 -4.39 2.19 0.30
C TYR A 18 -4.69 0.85 -0.38
N VAL A 19 -5.13 0.86 -1.63
CA VAL A 19 -5.49 -0.36 -2.37
C VAL A 19 -4.60 -0.47 -3.60
N GLY A 20 -3.83 -1.55 -3.66
CA GLY A 20 -3.00 -1.86 -4.81
C GLY A 20 -3.84 -2.37 -6.00
N THR A 21 -3.24 -2.42 -7.17
CA THR A 21 -3.88 -2.87 -8.41
C THR A 21 -4.32 -4.34 -8.35
N SER A 22 -3.64 -5.16 -7.55
CA SER A 22 -4.05 -6.54 -7.26
C SER A 22 -5.34 -6.66 -6.41
N GLY A 23 -5.85 -5.54 -5.88
CA GLY A 23 -6.93 -5.48 -4.91
C GLY A 23 -6.48 -5.70 -3.46
N GLN A 24 -5.18 -5.86 -3.21
CA GLN A 24 -4.64 -5.92 -1.85
C GLN A 24 -4.83 -4.59 -1.14
N LYS A 25 -5.30 -4.65 0.11
CA LYS A 25 -5.45 -3.47 0.95
C LYS A 25 -4.27 -3.34 1.89
N TYR A 26 -3.87 -2.10 2.10
CA TYR A 26 -2.74 -1.69 2.90
C TYR A 26 -3.19 -0.61 3.86
N LYS A 27 -2.65 -0.65 5.07
CA LYS A 27 -2.90 0.38 6.08
C LYS A 27 -2.19 1.70 5.75
N TYR A 28 -1.07 1.63 5.04
CA TYR A 28 -0.21 2.76 4.70
C TYR A 28 0.19 2.73 3.23
N ASP A 29 0.19 3.89 2.58
CA ASP A 29 0.86 4.10 1.30
C ASP A 29 2.32 4.54 1.56
N LEU A 30 3.28 3.67 1.26
CA LEU A 30 4.70 3.96 1.46
C LEU A 30 5.27 4.93 0.41
N SER A 31 4.48 5.28 -0.60
CA SER A 31 4.79 6.33 -1.57
C SER A 31 4.56 7.73 -0.98
N ASP A 32 3.70 7.86 0.04
CA ASP A 32 3.50 9.11 0.80
C ASP A 32 4.45 9.14 2.01
N GLN A 33 5.23 10.21 2.14
CA GLN A 33 6.23 10.36 3.21
C GLN A 33 5.61 10.34 4.61
N ARG A 34 4.40 10.86 4.80
CA ARG A 34 3.71 10.90 6.10
C ARG A 34 3.29 9.50 6.53
N ASP A 35 2.76 8.72 5.60
CA ASP A 35 2.35 7.35 5.85
C ASP A 35 3.56 6.42 6.01
N LEU A 36 4.65 6.67 5.26
CA LEU A 36 5.93 6.03 5.50
C LEU A 36 6.44 6.27 6.93
N MET A 37 6.34 7.50 7.45
CA MET A 37 6.75 7.78 8.84
C MET A 37 5.85 7.05 9.85
N LYS A 38 4.54 7.00 9.63
CA LYS A 38 3.63 6.23 10.50
C LYS A 38 3.96 4.74 10.46
N TYR A 39 4.20 4.17 9.29
CA TYR A 39 4.58 2.77 9.11
C TYR A 39 5.89 2.45 9.84
N LYS A 40 6.90 3.34 9.76
CA LYS A 40 8.17 3.17 10.49
C LYS A 40 8.00 3.11 12.00
N MET A 41 6.98 3.78 12.55
CA MET A 41 6.66 3.76 13.99
C MET A 41 5.71 2.60 14.37
N ASP A 42 5.03 1.97 13.41
CA ASP A 42 4.14 0.82 13.63
C ASP A 42 4.89 -0.50 13.44
N PHE A 43 5.61 -0.93 14.47
CA PHE A 43 6.34 -2.21 14.47
C PHE A 43 5.43 -3.42 14.26
N LYS A 44 4.17 -3.35 14.72
CA LYS A 44 3.21 -4.44 14.53
C LYS A 44 2.90 -4.63 13.04
N ALA A 45 2.71 -3.53 12.31
CA ALA A 45 2.54 -3.56 10.86
C ALA A 45 3.77 -4.16 10.17
N GLN A 46 4.99 -3.77 10.55
CA GLN A 46 6.22 -4.31 9.97
C GLN A 46 6.39 -5.82 10.21
N ILE A 47 6.10 -6.30 11.43
CA ILE A 47 6.14 -7.73 11.75
C ILE A 47 5.09 -8.48 10.93
N ASN A 48 3.87 -7.94 10.84
CA ASN A 48 2.80 -8.58 10.07
C ASN A 48 3.17 -8.67 8.58
N ASP A 49 3.80 -7.63 8.05
CA ASP A 49 4.26 -7.58 6.66
C ASP A 49 5.36 -8.60 6.38
N SER A 50 6.26 -8.82 7.34
CA SER A 50 7.30 -9.85 7.26
C SER A 50 6.69 -11.25 7.19
N ILE A 51 5.69 -11.52 8.03
CA ILE A 51 4.99 -12.82 8.07
C ILE A 51 4.21 -13.07 6.77
N HIS A 52 3.56 -12.04 6.22
CA HIS A 52 2.73 -12.15 5.01
C HIS A 52 3.48 -11.77 3.72
N SER A 53 4.82 -11.70 3.77
CA SER A 53 5.67 -11.30 2.65
C SER A 53 5.56 -12.20 1.40
N TYR A 54 5.09 -13.44 1.57
CA TYR A 54 4.89 -14.38 0.47
C TYR A 54 3.58 -14.16 -0.31
N ASN A 55 2.74 -13.21 0.07
CA ASN A 55 1.48 -12.98 -0.65
C ASN A 55 1.74 -12.57 -2.12
N PRO A 56 1.27 -13.36 -3.11
CA PRO A 56 1.55 -13.10 -4.53
C PRO A 56 0.95 -11.77 -5.01
N ARG A 57 -0.12 -11.29 -4.37
CA ARG A 57 -0.71 -9.97 -4.66
C ARG A 57 0.23 -8.82 -4.32
N VAL A 58 0.90 -8.92 -3.17
CA VAL A 58 1.90 -7.94 -2.73
C VAL A 58 3.10 -7.92 -3.67
N GLN A 59 3.54 -9.10 -4.13
CA GLN A 59 4.63 -9.19 -5.10
C GLN A 59 4.25 -8.56 -6.45
N LEU A 60 3.01 -8.76 -6.91
CA LEU A 60 2.49 -8.14 -8.12
C LEU A 60 2.39 -6.62 -7.97
N ASP A 61 1.86 -6.12 -6.86
CA ASP A 61 1.77 -4.67 -6.63
C ASP A 61 3.17 -4.02 -6.61
N ARG A 62 4.13 -4.66 -5.94
CA ARG A 62 5.53 -4.20 -5.94
C ARG A 62 6.17 -4.21 -7.32
N SER A 63 5.89 -5.22 -8.15
CA SER A 63 6.41 -5.26 -9.52
C SER A 63 5.81 -4.17 -10.42
N LEU A 64 4.62 -3.68 -10.08
CA LEU A 64 3.97 -2.52 -10.69
C LEU A 64 4.36 -1.18 -10.05
N GLY A 65 5.32 -1.16 -9.12
CA GLY A 65 5.82 0.05 -8.46
C GLY A 65 4.91 0.58 -7.35
N GLN A 66 4.03 -0.25 -6.81
CA GLN A 66 3.13 0.10 -5.71
C GLN A 66 3.68 -0.45 -4.40
N PHE A 67 3.80 0.44 -3.41
CA PHE A 67 4.42 0.12 -2.14
C PHE A 67 3.44 0.40 -1.02
N GLY A 68 2.74 -0.64 -0.57
CA GLY A 68 1.89 -0.58 0.60
C GLY A 68 2.52 -1.26 1.83
N GLY A 69 2.16 -0.78 3.01
CA GLY A 69 2.58 -1.36 4.30
C GLY A 69 1.40 -1.61 5.25
N GLY A 70 1.57 -2.55 6.17
CA GLY A 70 0.53 -2.99 7.10
C GLY A 70 -0.55 -3.80 6.39
N TYR A 71 -0.16 -4.97 5.89
CA TYR A 71 -1.04 -5.97 5.30
C TYR A 71 -2.09 -6.40 6.33
N TYR A 72 -3.27 -6.73 5.83
CA TYR A 72 -4.33 -7.43 6.56
C TYR A 72 -4.54 -8.80 5.95
#